data_AF-A0A351L5P1-F1
#
_entry.id   AF-A0A351L5P1-F1
#
_cell.length_a   1.000
_cell.length_b   1.000
_cell.length_c   1.000
_cell.angle_alpha   90.00
_cell.angle_beta   90.00
_cell.angle_gamma   90.00
#
_symmetry.space_group_name_H-M   'P 1'
#
loop_
_entity.id
_entity.type
_entity.pdbx_description
1 polymer ?
#
loop_
_entity_poly.entity_id
_entity_poly.type
_entity_poly.pdbx_seq_one_letter_code
_entity_poly.pdbx_strand_id
1 'polypeptide(L)' 'MISDRLSQLEKNLQAQYKLLGAAEKGINQAISKVDVTKYQMEIENDIRPRIRQYEEEYFALLQQESPNVTFVEADAH' A
#
# COMPACT_ATOMS: atom_id res chain seq x y z
N MET A 1 -22.17 2.38 -4.72
CA MET A 1 -21.80 3.46 -5.67
C MET A 1 -20.29 3.44 -5.87
N ILE A 2 -19.76 4.15 -6.87
CA ILE A 2 -18.30 4.22 -7.09
C ILE A 2 -17.60 4.90 -5.89
N SER A 3 -18.24 5.91 -5.30
CA SER A 3 -17.83 6.53 -4.04
C SER A 3 -17.65 5.53 -2.88
N ASP A 4 -18.60 4.60 -2.68
CA ASP A 4 -18.49 3.57 -1.63
C ASP A 4 -17.28 2.63 -1.87
N ARG A 5 -17.00 2.31 -3.14
CA ARG A 5 -15.84 1.48 -3.51
C ARG A 5 -14.53 2.22 -3.27
N LEU A 6 -14.44 3.50 -3.64
CA LEU A 6 -13.28 4.34 -3.35
C LEU A 6 -13.04 4.42 -1.84
N SER A 7 -14.06 4.70 -1.04
CA SER A 7 -13.93 4.74 0.43
C SER A 7 -13.52 3.39 1.04
N GLN A 8 -13.92 2.27 0.45
CA GLN A 8 -13.47 0.95 0.89
C GLN A 8 -12.00 0.70 0.54
N LEU A 9 -11.56 1.12 -0.65
CA LEU A 9 -10.16 1.02 -1.06
C LEU A 9 -9.25 1.90 -0.20
N GLU A 10 -9.66 3.12 0.13
CA GLU A 10 -8.91 4.00 1.05
C GLU A 10 -8.73 3.35 2.42
N LYS A 11 -9.78 2.72 2.97
CA LYS A 11 -9.68 1.98 4.23
C LYS A 11 -8.74 0.78 4.13
N ASN A 12 -8.78 0.05 3.02
CA ASN A 12 -7.91 -1.10 2.78
C ASN A 12 -6.45 -0.65 2.65
N LEU A 13 -6.17 0.40 1.88
CA LEU A 13 -4.85 1.02 1.75
C LEU A 13 -4.32 1.47 3.10
N GLN A 14 -5.13 2.20 3.88
CA GLN A 14 -4.75 2.65 5.22
C GLN A 14 -4.41 1.47 6.14
N ALA A 15 -5.15 0.36 6.05
CA ALA A 15 -4.84 -0.84 6.81
C ALA A 15 -3.51 -1.47 6.38
N GLN A 16 -3.24 -1.56 5.08
CA GLN A 16 -1.97 -2.12 4.57
C GLN A 16 -0.77 -1.25 4.94
N TYR A 17 -0.86 0.08 4.86
CA TYR A 17 0.23 0.96 5.30
C TYR A 17 0.49 0.87 6.82
N LYS A 18 -0.55 0.63 7.63
CA LYS A 18 -0.34 0.34 9.06
C LYS A 18 0.42 -0.96 9.28
N LEU A 19 0.12 -2.00 8.49
CA LEU A 19 0.88 -3.26 8.52
C LEU A 19 2.32 -3.05 8.08
N LEU A 20 2.55 -2.28 7.01
CA LEU A 20 3.89 -1.94 6.54
C LEU A 20 4.70 -1.26 7.65
N GLY A 21 4.18 -0.18 8.24
CA GLY A 21 4.87 0.52 9.32
C GLY A 21 5.10 -0.35 10.56
N ALA A 22 4.21 -1.28 10.87
CA ALA A 22 4.41 -2.25 11.95
C ALA A 22 5.54 -3.24 11.63
N ALA A 23 5.60 -3.77 10.42
CA ALA A 23 6.66 -4.67 9.98
C ALA A 23 8.03 -3.97 9.92
N GLU A 24 8.08 -2.74 9.41
CA GLU A 24 9.29 -1.90 9.40
C GLU A 24 9.78 -1.59 10.82
N LYS A 25 8.86 -1.29 11.73
CA LYS A 25 9.19 -1.15 13.16
C LYS A 25 9.69 -2.48 13.74
N GLY A 26 9.09 -3.60 13.34
CA GLY A 26 9.53 -4.95 13.70
C GLY A 26 10.98 -5.21 13.29
N ILE A 27 11.38 -4.81 12.07
CA ILE A 27 12.78 -4.88 11.59
C ILE A 27 13.70 -4.06 12.50
N ASN A 28 13.33 -2.82 12.79
CA ASN A 28 14.16 -1.92 13.61
C ASN A 28 14.31 -2.41 15.07
N GLN A 29 13.38 -3.23 15.55
CA GLN A 29 13.36 -3.77 16.91
C GLN A 29 13.87 -5.21 17.00
N ALA A 30 14.07 -5.88 15.87
CA ALA A 30 14.48 -7.27 15.82
C ALA A 30 15.93 -7.44 16.31
N ILE A 31 16.11 -8.35 17.27
CA ILE A 31 17.43 -8.70 17.82
C ILE A 31 18.13 -9.73 16.91
N SER A 32 17.35 -10.53 16.19
CA SER A 32 17.81 -11.64 15.36
C SER A 32 17.71 -11.31 13.87
N LYS A 33 18.74 -11.72 13.11
CA LYS A 33 18.73 -11.65 11.64
C LYS A 33 17.59 -12.46 11.03
N VAL A 34 17.18 -13.56 11.66
CA VAL A 34 16.05 -14.39 11.18
C VAL A 34 14.74 -13.62 11.27
N ASP A 35 14.53 -12.86 12.34
CA ASP A 35 13.33 -12.04 12.51
C ASP A 35 13.31 -10.87 11.52
N VAL A 36 14.46 -10.23 11.28
CA VAL A 36 14.61 -9.23 10.21
C VAL A 36 14.22 -9.82 8.86
N THR A 37 14.77 -10.98 8.49
CA THR A 37 14.43 -11.65 7.22
C THR A 37 12.95 -12.00 7.13
N LYS A 38 12.33 -12.43 8.23
CA LYS A 38 10.89 -12.72 8.26
C LYS A 38 10.05 -11.49 7.94
N TYR A 39 10.32 -10.36 8.60
CA TYR A 39 9.58 -9.11 8.33
C TYR A 39 9.85 -8.59 6.91
N GLN A 40 11.09 -8.69 6.42
CA GLN A 40 11.41 -8.32 5.03
C GLN A 40 10.62 -9.16 4.04
N MET A 41 10.55 -10.47 4.23
CA MET A 41 9.76 -11.36 3.38
C MET A 41 8.26 -11.05 3.46
N GLU A 42 7.73 -10.70 4.63
CA GLU A 42 6.34 -10.29 4.80
C GLU A 42 6.02 -9.00 4.03
N ILE A 43 6.93 -8.01 4.13
CA ILE A 43 6.82 -6.75 3.38
C ILE A 43 6.85 -7.00 1.88
N GLU A 44 7.80 -7.79 1.39
CA GLU A 44 8.02 -8.01 -0.04
C GLU A 44 6.95 -8.89 -0.68
N ASN A 45 6.54 -9.97 -0.01
CA ASN A 45 5.67 -10.97 -0.62
C ASN A 45 4.18 -10.73 -0.36
N ASP A 46 3.80 -10.00 0.69
CA ASP A 46 2.40 -9.82 1.06
C ASP A 46 1.97 -8.35 1.10
N ILE A 47 2.67 -7.51 1.87
CA ILE A 47 2.20 -6.15 2.14
C ILE A 47 2.34 -5.25 0.91
N ARG A 48 3.53 -5.17 0.29
CA ARG A 48 3.77 -4.31 -0.89
C ARG A 48 2.90 -4.69 -2.10
N PRO A 49 2.76 -5.98 -2.47
CA PRO A 49 1.88 -6.37 -3.57
C PRO A 49 0.42 -5.95 -3.33
N ARG A 50 -0.09 -6.08 -2.11
CA ARG A 50 -1.46 -5.67 -1.79
C ARG A 50 -1.65 -4.16 -1.83
N ILE A 51 -0.68 -3.38 -1.33
CA ILE A 51 -0.72 -1.91 -1.44
C ILE A 51 -0.83 -1.53 -2.91
N ARG A 52 0.08 -2.04 -3.74
CA ARG A 52 0.11 -1.75 -5.18
C ARG A 52 -1.22 -2.10 -5.87
N GLN A 53 -1.77 -3.27 -5.56
CA GLN A 53 -3.06 -3.69 -6.12
C GLN A 53 -4.18 -2.70 -5.76
N TYR A 54 -4.27 -2.28 -4.50
CA TYR A 54 -5.30 -1.32 -4.08
C TYR A 54 -5.06 0.08 -4.64
N GLU A 55 -3.82 0.53 -4.79
CA GLU A 55 -3.48 1.80 -5.45
C GLU A 55 -3.91 1.78 -6.91
N GLU A 56 -3.55 0.72 -7.66
CA GLU A 56 -3.95 0.55 -9.06
C GLU A 56 -5.48 0.54 -9.22
N GLU A 57 -6.20 -0.17 -8.35
CA GLU A 57 -7.67 -0.18 -8.37
C GLU A 57 -8.27 1.18 -8.01
N TYR A 58 -7.70 1.87 -7.02
CA TYR A 58 -8.12 3.20 -6.62
C TYR A 58 -7.93 4.21 -7.75
N PHE A 59 -6.78 4.19 -8.44
CA PHE A 59 -6.53 5.05 -9.59
C PHE A 59 -7.45 4.75 -10.77
N ALA A 60 -7.70 3.47 -11.06
CA ALA A 60 -8.62 3.08 -12.11
C ALA A 60 -10.05 3.60 -11.85
N LEU A 61 -10.50 3.57 -10.60
CA LEU A 61 -11.81 4.12 -10.22
C LEU A 61 -11.85 5.65 -10.23
N LEU A 62 -10.77 6.32 -9.81
CA LEU A 62 -10.67 7.78 -9.91
C LEU A 62 -10.74 8.26 -11.37
N GLN A 63 -10.09 7.57 -12.30
CA GLN A 63 -10.15 7.89 -13.74
C GLN A 63 -11.57 7.72 -14.31
N GLN A 64 -12.37 6.79 -13.77
CA GLN A 64 -13.77 6.60 -14.18
C GLN A 64 -14.67 7.74 -13.68
N GLU A 65 -14.44 8.24 -12.47
CA GLU A 65 -15.19 9.37 -11.90
C GLU A 65 -14.74 10.73 -12.46
N SER A 66 -13.49 10.82 -12.93
CA SER A 66 -12.93 12.06 -13.49
C SER A 66 -11.93 11.73 -14.60
N PRO A 67 -12.37 11.64 -15.87
CA PRO A 67 -11.51 11.28 -17.01
C PRO A 67 -10.38 12.27 -17.30
N ASN A 68 -10.34 13.42 -16.60
CA ASN A 68 -9.30 14.44 -16.70
C ASN A 68 -8.27 14.40 -15.55
N VAL A 69 -8.31 13.40 -14.66
CA VAL A 69 -7.27 13.25 -13.61
C VAL A 69 -6.05 12.57 -14.23
N THR A 70 -5.08 13.38 -14.64
CA THR A 70 -3.74 12.91 -15.03
C THR A 70 -2.90 12.78 -13.77
N PHE A 71 -2.54 11.55 -13.39
CA PHE A 71 -1.59 11.32 -12.31
C PHE A 71 -0.18 11.61 -12.83
N VAL A 72 0.44 12.69 -12.37
CA VAL A 72 1.87 12.92 -12.56
C VAL A 72 2.56 12.27 -11.38
N GLU A 73 3.18 11.12 -11.63
CA GLU A 73 4.11 10.52 -10.67
C GLU A 73 5.28 11.50 -10.53
N ALA A 74 5.27 12.28 -9.44
CA ALA A 74 6.37 13.18 -9.14
C ALA A 74 7.55 12.31 -8.69
N ASP A 75 8.39 11.92 -9.66
CA ASP A 75 9.70 11.33 -9.44
C ASP A 75 10.45 12.23 -8.43
N ALA A 76 10.58 11.77 -7.19
CA ALA A 76 11.33 12.46 -6.16
C ALA A 76 12.82 12.19 -6.43
N HIS A 77 13.42 13.11 -7.19
CA HIS A 77 14.82 13.11 -7.59
C HIS A 77 15.79 13.50 -6.46
#